data_AF-A0A2G9NEX3-F1
#
_entry.id   AF-A0A2G9NEX3-F1
#
_cell.length_a   1.000
_cell.length_b   1.000
_cell.length_c   1.000
_cell.angle_alpha   90.00
_cell.angle_beta   90.00
_cell.angle_gamma   90.00
#
_symmetry.space_group_name_H-M   'P 1'
#
loop_
_entity.id
_entity.type
_entity.pdbx_description
1 polymer ?
#
loop_
_entity_poly.entity_id
_entity_poly.type
_entity_poly.pdbx_seq_one_letter_code
_entity_poly.pdbx_strand_id
1 'polypeptide(L)'
;MRFAHMGDCHLGGWRHPELATLTMQSFASAVNTSIKEKVDFVLIAGDLFDTAYPPIDTIKDAFEQFRKLKDANIPVFLIAGSHDYSASGKTFLEVLEKAGFAKNAHQPEERNGSIILSPILYNGAAIYGYPGKKSGMEVEEISRIKLQESPGFFKILMLHTAIRDAVGTLPISAVDQDNLPKVDYLALAHLHIDYNKNSRVYCGPTFPNNSNELEELQGGSFYIVDTKSKPKKISIKLKDVLIVEKKITNAFTATADILVSLKDKDLKDKIIILKISGVLESGKKTDIKFNEIEKFVRDSGAYVFLKSTTKLYADEPEFNFTVNPDSIEEDIIKKFQEEHESSFNTHVGQLFHALNVDKKEGEVSRIFESRVFEEFSKVFSIK
;
A
#
# COMPACT_ATOMS: atom_id res chain seq x y z
N MET A 1 3.34 32.52 3.41
CA MET A 1 3.17 31.56 2.32
C MET A 1 2.40 30.38 2.87
N ARG A 2 1.40 29.90 2.15
CA ARG A 2 0.54 28.79 2.55
C ARG A 2 0.53 27.73 1.46
N PHE A 3 0.68 26.47 1.80
CA PHE A 3 0.66 25.37 0.84
C PHE A 3 -0.08 24.16 1.39
N ALA A 4 -0.62 23.33 0.48
CA ALA A 4 -1.12 22.02 0.85
C ALA A 4 -0.02 20.97 0.71
N HIS A 5 0.03 20.01 1.61
CA HIS A 5 0.93 18.85 1.56
C HIS A 5 0.10 17.57 1.65
N MET A 6 0.12 16.80 0.56
CA MET A 6 -0.54 15.49 0.43
C MET A 6 0.42 14.50 -0.26
N GLY A 7 0.05 13.23 -0.27
CA GLY A 7 0.81 12.10 -0.78
C GLY A 7 -0.02 10.84 -0.56
N ASP A 8 0.50 9.68 -0.97
CA ASP A 8 -0.13 8.37 -0.71
C ASP A 8 -1.62 8.37 -1.11
N CYS A 9 -1.93 8.94 -2.27
CA CYS A 9 -3.30 9.02 -2.77
C CYS A 9 -3.76 7.70 -3.38
N HIS A 10 -2.83 6.92 -3.93
CA HIS A 10 -3.06 5.60 -4.53
C HIS A 10 -4.30 5.54 -5.43
N LEU A 11 -4.46 6.55 -6.30
CA LEU A 11 -5.57 6.59 -7.25
C LEU A 11 -5.53 5.32 -8.11
N GLY A 12 -6.62 4.54 -8.07
CA GLY A 12 -6.74 3.25 -8.76
C GLY A 12 -6.31 2.01 -7.96
N GLY A 13 -5.96 2.12 -6.68
CA GLY A 13 -5.50 0.98 -5.86
C GLY A 13 -6.61 0.03 -5.40
N TRP A 14 -7.83 0.53 -5.19
CA TRP A 14 -8.96 -0.30 -4.78
C TRP A 14 -9.60 -1.06 -5.94
N ARG A 15 -9.81 -2.37 -5.74
CA ARG A 15 -10.60 -3.22 -6.66
C ARG A 15 -12.11 -3.13 -6.41
N HIS A 16 -12.52 -2.76 -5.20
CA HIS A 16 -13.92 -2.51 -4.87
C HIS A 16 -14.36 -1.17 -5.49
N PRO A 17 -15.33 -1.14 -6.43
CA PRO A 17 -15.71 0.07 -7.14
C PRO A 17 -16.15 1.21 -6.22
N GLU A 18 -16.86 0.88 -5.14
CA GLU A 18 -17.33 1.83 -4.13
C GLU A 18 -16.14 2.49 -3.41
N LEU A 19 -15.12 1.71 -3.03
CA LEU A 19 -13.93 2.23 -2.36
C LEU A 19 -13.04 3.01 -3.34
N ALA A 20 -12.90 2.56 -4.59
CA ALA A 20 -12.20 3.32 -5.64
C ALA A 20 -12.86 4.69 -5.87
N THR A 21 -14.19 4.74 -5.83
CA THR A 21 -14.95 6.00 -5.90
C THR A 21 -14.63 6.89 -4.70
N LEU A 22 -14.61 6.36 -3.48
CA LEU A 22 -14.24 7.11 -2.29
C LEU A 22 -12.79 7.62 -2.35
N THR A 23 -11.84 6.84 -2.87
CA THR A 23 -10.45 7.28 -3.07
C THR A 23 -10.39 8.52 -3.94
N MET A 24 -11.04 8.51 -5.12
CA MET A 24 -11.06 9.66 -6.01
C MET A 24 -11.81 10.86 -5.41
N GLN A 25 -12.94 10.62 -4.73
CA GLN A 25 -13.68 11.68 -4.04
C GLN A 25 -12.87 12.31 -2.90
N SER A 26 -12.05 11.52 -2.21
CA SER A 26 -11.21 12.00 -1.11
C SER A 26 -10.09 12.88 -1.64
N PHE A 27 -9.42 12.48 -2.73
CA PHE A 27 -8.47 13.33 -3.44
C PHE A 27 -9.13 14.63 -3.94
N ALA A 28 -10.32 14.53 -4.56
CA ALA A 28 -11.08 15.71 -4.98
C ALA A 28 -11.44 16.64 -3.80
N SER A 29 -11.75 16.07 -2.62
CA SER A 29 -12.00 16.84 -1.39
C SER A 29 -10.75 17.59 -0.92
N ALA A 30 -9.58 16.94 -0.94
CA ALA A 30 -8.30 17.57 -0.63
C ALA A 30 -8.00 18.74 -1.58
N VAL A 31 -8.24 18.56 -2.88
CA VAL A 31 -8.08 19.59 -3.91
C VAL A 31 -9.04 20.76 -3.69
N ASN A 32 -10.34 20.48 -3.53
CA ASN A 32 -11.35 21.52 -3.30
C ASN A 32 -11.06 22.31 -2.02
N THR A 33 -10.61 21.63 -0.96
CA THR A 33 -10.22 22.27 0.30
C THR A 33 -8.99 23.15 0.09
N SER A 34 -7.98 22.69 -0.65
CA SER A 34 -6.79 23.48 -0.99
C SER A 34 -7.14 24.77 -1.74
N ILE A 35 -8.06 24.69 -2.70
CA ILE A 35 -8.59 25.87 -3.42
C ILE A 35 -9.34 26.81 -2.46
N LYS A 36 -10.23 26.27 -1.62
CA LYS A 36 -11.01 27.04 -0.64
C LYS A 36 -10.11 27.77 0.37
N GLU A 37 -9.05 27.12 0.83
CA GLU A 37 -8.07 27.66 1.76
C GLU A 37 -7.08 28.64 1.10
N LYS A 38 -7.20 28.84 -0.23
CA LYS A 38 -6.39 29.73 -1.06
C LYS A 38 -4.89 29.48 -0.86
N VAL A 39 -4.50 28.21 -0.95
CA VAL A 39 -3.08 27.86 -0.89
C VAL A 39 -2.34 28.43 -2.10
N ASP A 40 -1.09 28.83 -1.88
CA ASP A 40 -0.20 29.36 -2.91
C ASP A 40 0.24 28.25 -3.90
N PHE A 41 0.33 27.00 -3.42
CA PHE A 41 0.65 25.81 -4.22
C PHE A 41 0.28 24.52 -3.47
N VAL A 42 0.31 23.39 -4.19
CA VAL A 42 0.11 22.04 -3.65
C VAL A 42 1.37 21.21 -3.82
N LEU A 43 1.74 20.46 -2.78
CA LEU A 43 2.79 19.44 -2.81
C LEU A 43 2.15 18.04 -2.83
N ILE A 44 2.57 17.19 -3.76
CA ILE A 44 2.23 15.76 -3.81
C ILE A 44 3.51 14.95 -3.61
N ALA A 45 3.74 14.46 -2.39
CA ALA A 45 4.99 13.83 -1.95
C ALA A 45 5.13 12.35 -2.37
N GLY A 46 4.60 11.96 -3.53
CA GLY A 46 4.66 10.59 -4.06
C GLY A 46 3.39 9.77 -3.86
N ASP A 47 3.35 8.62 -4.55
CA ASP A 47 2.24 7.68 -4.63
C ASP A 47 0.89 8.36 -4.90
N LEU A 48 0.88 9.23 -5.91
CA LEU A 48 -0.35 9.81 -6.44
C LEU A 48 -1.21 8.69 -7.06
N PHE A 49 -0.58 7.80 -7.81
CA PHE A 49 -1.21 6.63 -8.41
C PHE A 49 -0.71 5.35 -7.77
N ASP A 50 -1.55 4.31 -7.74
CA ASP A 50 -1.15 3.01 -7.19
C ASP A 50 -0.19 2.23 -8.10
N THR A 51 -0.03 2.67 -9.35
CA THR A 51 0.92 2.10 -10.31
C THR A 51 1.40 3.20 -11.26
N ALA A 52 2.61 3.05 -11.80
CA ALA A 52 3.17 3.94 -12.82
C ALA A 52 2.30 4.04 -14.10
N TYR A 53 1.46 3.03 -14.35
CA TYR A 53 0.54 2.94 -15.49
C TYR A 53 -0.92 2.78 -15.02
N PRO A 54 -1.55 3.85 -14.51
CA PRO A 54 -2.90 3.78 -13.97
C PRO A 54 -3.96 3.56 -15.08
N PRO A 55 -5.14 3.00 -14.72
CA PRO A 55 -6.26 2.86 -15.66
C PRO A 55 -6.70 4.20 -16.26
N ILE A 56 -7.22 4.17 -17.50
CA ILE A 56 -7.63 5.39 -18.23
C ILE A 56 -8.70 6.18 -17.47
N ASP A 57 -9.68 5.51 -16.85
CA ASP A 57 -10.71 6.19 -16.08
C ASP A 57 -10.14 6.92 -14.86
N THR A 58 -9.20 6.28 -14.15
CA THR A 58 -8.47 6.91 -13.03
C THR A 58 -7.72 8.16 -13.49
N ILE A 59 -7.07 8.09 -14.65
CA ILE A 59 -6.35 9.22 -15.26
C ILE A 59 -7.31 10.37 -15.57
N LYS A 60 -8.44 10.08 -16.21
CA LYS A 60 -9.44 11.07 -16.63
C LYS A 60 -9.94 11.86 -15.42
N ASP A 61 -10.33 11.15 -14.36
CA ASP A 61 -10.89 11.77 -13.15
C ASP A 61 -9.82 12.55 -12.35
N ALA A 62 -8.58 12.06 -12.31
CA ALA A 62 -7.46 12.77 -11.72
C ALA A 62 -7.17 14.09 -12.47
N PHE A 63 -7.15 14.04 -13.81
CA PHE A 63 -6.90 15.19 -14.67
C PHE A 63 -7.92 16.31 -14.45
N GLU A 64 -9.18 15.97 -14.19
CA GLU A 64 -10.19 16.97 -13.82
C GLU A 64 -9.82 17.75 -12.55
N GLN A 65 -9.23 17.08 -11.54
CA GLN A 65 -8.81 17.76 -10.31
C GLN A 65 -7.58 18.64 -10.55
N PHE A 66 -6.63 18.18 -11.35
CA PHE A 66 -5.49 19.01 -11.77
C PHE A 66 -5.93 20.23 -12.58
N ARG A 67 -6.96 20.09 -13.43
CA ARG A 67 -7.55 21.22 -14.15
C ARG A 67 -8.14 22.25 -13.20
N LYS A 68 -8.88 21.84 -12.17
CA LYS A 68 -9.41 22.78 -11.16
C LYS A 68 -8.31 23.57 -10.46
N LEU A 69 -7.19 22.93 -10.10
CA LEU A 69 -6.03 23.63 -9.51
C LEU A 69 -5.42 24.63 -10.49
N LYS A 70 -5.25 24.23 -11.76
CA LYS A 70 -4.74 25.09 -12.82
C LYS A 70 -5.64 26.29 -13.08
N ASP A 71 -6.95 26.09 -13.18
CA ASP A 71 -7.94 27.16 -13.36
C ASP A 71 -7.97 28.13 -12.18
N ALA A 72 -7.66 27.63 -10.97
CA ALA A 72 -7.49 28.44 -9.76
C ALA A 72 -6.10 29.12 -9.64
N ASN A 73 -5.20 28.94 -10.62
CA ASN A 73 -3.80 29.40 -10.60
C ASN A 73 -2.98 28.87 -9.42
N ILE A 74 -3.26 27.64 -8.99
CA ILE A 74 -2.53 26.95 -7.92
C ILE A 74 -1.62 25.90 -8.56
N PRO A 75 -0.30 26.12 -8.65
CA PRO A 75 0.61 25.14 -9.22
C PRO A 75 0.77 23.93 -8.30
N VAL A 76 1.06 22.78 -8.92
CA VAL A 76 1.35 21.53 -8.23
C VAL A 76 2.82 21.18 -8.40
N PHE A 77 3.49 20.88 -7.30
CA PHE A 77 4.83 20.29 -7.28
C PHE A 77 4.71 18.85 -6.79
N LEU A 78 5.32 17.92 -7.50
CA LEU A 78 5.22 16.50 -7.19
C LEU A 78 6.57 15.80 -7.26
N ILE A 79 6.66 14.66 -6.60
CA ILE A 79 7.70 13.64 -6.81
C ILE A 79 7.00 12.30 -7.06
N ALA A 80 7.73 11.34 -7.62
CA ALA A 80 7.26 9.95 -7.65
C ALA A 80 7.40 9.31 -6.26
N GLY A 81 6.49 8.41 -5.93
CA GLY A 81 6.63 7.47 -4.82
C GLY A 81 6.96 6.06 -5.32
N SER A 82 6.97 5.11 -4.39
CA SER A 82 7.40 3.73 -4.67
C SER A 82 6.49 2.99 -5.68
N HIS A 83 5.21 3.37 -5.77
CA HIS A 83 4.21 2.76 -6.65
C HIS A 83 4.20 3.35 -8.07
N ASP A 84 4.33 4.67 -8.17
CA ASP A 84 4.27 5.41 -9.43
C ASP A 84 5.65 5.79 -10.00
N TYR A 85 6.74 5.33 -9.38
CA TYR A 85 8.08 5.35 -9.94
C TYR A 85 8.30 4.28 -11.04
N SER A 86 9.01 4.66 -12.10
CA SER A 86 9.46 3.78 -13.17
C SER A 86 10.89 4.13 -13.57
N ALA A 87 11.80 3.14 -13.53
CA ALA A 87 13.19 3.33 -13.94
C ALA A 87 13.33 3.70 -15.44
N SER A 88 12.32 3.39 -16.25
CA SER A 88 12.28 3.80 -17.66
C SER A 88 11.91 5.28 -17.87
N GLY A 89 11.56 6.00 -16.80
CA GLY A 89 11.03 7.37 -16.85
C GLY A 89 9.57 7.46 -17.28
N LYS A 90 9.07 6.45 -18.00
CA LYS A 90 7.69 6.39 -18.50
C LYS A 90 6.72 6.24 -17.34
N THR A 91 6.13 7.35 -16.94
CA THR A 91 5.14 7.44 -15.87
C THR A 91 4.06 8.43 -16.28
N PHE A 92 2.86 8.30 -15.70
CA PHE A 92 1.84 9.32 -15.92
C PHE A 92 2.20 10.68 -15.28
N LEU A 93 3.10 10.71 -14.30
CA LEU A 93 3.63 11.94 -13.71
C LEU A 93 4.37 12.80 -14.76
N GLU A 94 5.15 12.17 -15.64
CA GLU A 94 5.83 12.86 -16.76
C GLU A 94 4.81 13.47 -17.74
N VAL A 95 3.67 12.80 -17.96
CA VAL A 95 2.59 13.31 -18.81
C VAL A 95 1.96 14.55 -18.18
N LEU A 96 1.67 14.54 -16.87
CA LEU A 96 1.15 15.69 -16.14
C LEU A 96 2.11 16.89 -16.19
N GLU A 97 3.41 16.63 -16.08
CA GLU A 97 4.45 17.65 -16.19
C GLU A 97 4.51 18.27 -17.59
N LYS A 98 4.61 17.44 -18.64
CA LYS A 98 4.66 17.92 -20.04
C LYS A 98 3.38 18.64 -20.48
N ALA A 99 2.23 18.25 -19.93
CA ALA A 99 0.96 18.93 -20.16
C ALA A 99 0.81 20.24 -19.33
N GLY A 100 1.77 20.53 -18.45
CA GLY A 100 1.80 21.75 -17.64
C GLY A 100 0.73 21.78 -16.54
N PHE A 101 0.43 20.63 -15.94
CA PHE A 101 -0.45 20.52 -14.77
C PHE A 101 0.31 20.38 -13.46
N ALA A 102 1.55 19.90 -13.53
CA ALA A 102 2.45 19.81 -12.38
C ALA A 102 3.89 20.10 -12.79
N LYS A 103 4.78 20.23 -11.82
CA LYS A 103 6.24 20.27 -12.01
C LYS A 103 6.88 19.21 -11.13
N ASN A 104 7.80 18.43 -11.68
CA ASN A 104 8.51 17.43 -10.90
C ASN A 104 9.64 18.09 -10.12
N ALA A 105 9.57 18.04 -8.78
CA ALA A 105 10.57 18.62 -7.90
C ALA A 105 11.87 17.81 -7.85
N HIS A 106 11.91 16.62 -8.46
CA HIS A 106 13.12 15.84 -8.60
C HIS A 106 14.04 16.38 -9.70
N GLN A 107 14.97 17.25 -9.30
CA GLN A 107 15.97 17.88 -10.18
C GLN A 107 17.40 17.51 -9.74
N PRO A 108 17.83 16.24 -9.92
CA PRO A 108 19.13 15.76 -9.45
C PRO A 108 20.27 16.04 -10.43
N GLU A 109 21.45 16.27 -9.87
CA GLU A 109 22.73 16.26 -10.58
C GLU A 109 23.71 15.38 -9.79
N GLU A 110 24.29 14.35 -10.42
CA GLU A 110 25.35 13.56 -9.78
C GLU A 110 26.70 14.26 -9.88
N ARG A 111 27.34 14.49 -8.73
CA ARG A 111 28.66 15.13 -8.68
C ARG A 111 29.51 14.54 -7.55
N ASN A 112 30.67 13.98 -7.91
CA ASN A 112 31.63 13.40 -6.97
C ASN A 112 31.00 12.42 -5.96
N GLY A 113 30.10 11.54 -6.43
CA GLY A 113 29.40 10.56 -5.59
C GLY A 113 28.34 11.15 -4.65
N SER A 114 28.05 12.45 -4.72
CA SER A 114 26.91 13.11 -4.08
C SER A 114 25.80 13.36 -5.10
N ILE A 115 24.56 13.43 -4.63
CA ILE A 115 23.40 13.84 -5.43
C ILE A 115 23.07 15.28 -5.06
N ILE A 116 23.25 16.22 -5.98
CA ILE A 116 22.91 17.62 -5.76
C ILE A 116 21.48 17.86 -6.25
N LEU A 117 20.59 18.27 -5.35
CA LEU A 117 19.23 18.65 -5.73
C LEU A 117 19.14 20.15 -5.97
N SER A 118 18.69 20.51 -7.17
CA SER A 118 18.36 21.88 -7.53
C SER A 118 16.93 22.22 -7.08
N PRO A 119 16.66 23.41 -6.52
CA PRO A 119 15.31 23.78 -6.13
C PRO A 119 14.48 24.28 -7.31
N ILE A 120 13.18 24.06 -7.23
CA ILE A 120 12.21 24.90 -7.92
C ILE A 120 11.87 26.09 -7.02
N LEU A 121 12.16 27.30 -7.48
CA LEU A 121 11.86 28.53 -6.74
C LEU A 121 10.44 29.02 -7.06
N TYR A 122 9.62 29.20 -6.03
CA TYR A 122 8.26 29.70 -6.19
C TYR A 122 7.74 30.39 -4.93
N ASN A 123 7.23 31.61 -5.08
CA ASN A 123 6.57 32.39 -4.01
C ASN A 123 7.37 32.46 -2.68
N GLY A 124 8.69 32.55 -2.75
CA GLY A 124 9.58 32.58 -1.58
C GLY A 124 9.93 31.21 -0.97
N ALA A 125 9.48 30.10 -1.58
CA ALA A 125 9.95 28.74 -1.29
C ALA A 125 11.03 28.27 -2.27
N ALA A 126 11.95 27.47 -1.74
CA ALA A 126 12.85 26.63 -2.52
C ALA A 126 12.43 25.18 -2.32
N ILE A 127 11.86 24.56 -3.35
CA ILE A 127 11.23 23.24 -3.29
C ILE A 127 12.17 22.21 -3.92
N TYR A 128 12.62 21.25 -3.13
CA TYR A 128 13.48 20.14 -3.53
C TYR A 128 12.69 18.83 -3.44
N GLY A 129 13.05 17.84 -4.24
CA GLY A 129 12.37 16.55 -4.25
C GLY A 129 13.29 15.36 -4.52
N TYR A 130 13.05 14.25 -3.84
CA TYR A 130 13.65 12.96 -4.17
C TYR A 130 12.59 11.85 -4.16
N PRO A 131 12.49 11.02 -5.22
CA PRO A 131 11.43 10.06 -5.35
C PRO A 131 11.62 8.87 -4.41
N GLY A 132 10.51 8.20 -4.11
CA GLY A 132 10.52 6.88 -3.51
C GLY A 132 10.82 5.82 -4.54
N LYS A 133 11.58 4.79 -4.17
CA LYS A 133 11.89 3.66 -5.04
C LYS A 133 11.41 2.37 -4.40
N LYS A 134 11.16 1.35 -5.23
CA LYS A 134 10.80 0.03 -4.73
C LYS A 134 11.93 -0.55 -3.88
N SER A 135 11.56 -1.32 -2.86
CA SER A 135 12.50 -1.99 -1.95
C SER A 135 13.41 -1.05 -1.14
N GLY A 136 13.08 0.24 -1.02
CA GLY A 136 13.84 1.19 -0.21
C GLY A 136 15.22 1.55 -0.77
N MET A 137 15.42 1.38 -2.08
CA MET A 137 16.69 1.73 -2.74
C MET A 137 17.05 3.21 -2.58
N GLU A 138 16.06 4.07 -2.36
CA GLU A 138 16.27 5.50 -2.12
C GLU A 138 16.90 5.80 -0.76
N VAL A 139 16.78 4.91 0.23
CA VAL A 139 17.24 5.16 1.61
C VAL A 139 18.74 5.45 1.67
N GLU A 140 19.54 4.62 0.99
CA GLU A 140 21.00 4.82 0.91
C GLU A 140 21.35 6.07 0.08
N GLU A 141 20.59 6.33 -0.98
CA GLU A 141 20.83 7.49 -1.85
C GLU A 141 20.56 8.82 -1.13
N ILE A 142 19.52 8.86 -0.29
CA ILE A 142 19.15 10.06 0.47
C ILE A 142 20.28 10.50 1.39
N SER A 143 21.06 9.57 1.95
CA SER A 143 22.22 9.90 2.79
C SER A 143 23.31 10.68 2.03
N ARG A 144 23.32 10.61 0.70
CA ARG A 144 24.29 11.29 -0.18
C ARG A 144 23.74 12.58 -0.80
N ILE A 145 22.49 12.95 -0.46
CA ILE A 145 21.85 14.15 -0.99
C ILE A 145 22.48 15.41 -0.38
N LYS A 146 22.77 16.37 -1.25
CA LYS A 146 23.12 17.75 -0.90
C LYS A 146 22.15 18.68 -1.60
N LEU A 147 21.68 19.70 -0.89
CA LEU A 147 20.80 20.70 -1.49
C LEU A 147 21.65 21.83 -2.07
N GLN A 148 21.39 22.23 -3.31
CA GLN A 148 21.93 23.47 -3.84
C GLN A 148 21.43 24.63 -2.97
N GLU A 149 22.31 25.55 -2.58
CA GLU A 149 21.93 26.65 -1.68
C GLU A 149 20.87 27.59 -2.27
N SER A 150 19.96 28.03 -1.42
CA SER A 150 18.87 28.96 -1.74
C SER A 150 18.71 30.04 -0.65
N PRO A 151 19.66 30.97 -0.53
CA PRO A 151 19.65 31.97 0.54
C PRO A 151 18.38 32.83 0.50
N GLY A 152 17.75 33.01 1.67
CA GLY A 152 16.54 33.84 1.81
C GLY A 152 15.22 33.15 1.43
N PHE A 153 15.26 31.91 0.95
CA PHE A 153 14.06 31.12 0.67
C PHE A 153 13.71 30.19 1.84
N PHE A 154 12.41 29.92 2.00
CA PHE A 154 11.93 28.85 2.87
C PHE A 154 12.16 27.50 2.19
N LYS A 155 13.05 26.67 2.76
CA LYS A 155 13.48 25.41 2.15
C LYS A 155 12.48 24.31 2.46
N ILE A 156 11.93 23.70 1.41
CA ILE A 156 11.02 22.55 1.49
C ILE A 156 11.70 21.38 0.79
N LEU A 157 11.86 20.26 1.48
CA LEU A 157 12.28 18.99 0.86
C LEU A 157 11.13 18.00 0.88
N MET A 158 10.79 17.45 -0.28
CA MET A 158 9.82 16.37 -0.44
C MET A 158 10.58 15.04 -0.53
N LEU A 159 10.25 14.09 0.33
CA LEU A 159 10.76 12.71 0.25
C LEU A 159 9.61 11.72 0.39
N HIS A 160 9.64 10.68 -0.42
CA HIS A 160 8.78 9.52 -0.27
C HIS A 160 9.61 8.35 0.25
N THR A 161 9.78 8.27 1.57
CA THR A 161 10.62 7.25 2.21
C THR A 161 10.24 7.11 3.69
N ALA A 162 10.76 6.08 4.34
CA ALA A 162 10.67 5.94 5.79
C ALA A 162 11.85 6.65 6.49
N ILE A 163 11.61 7.24 7.67
CA ILE A 163 12.65 7.83 8.52
C ILE A 163 12.69 7.16 9.88
N ARG A 164 13.90 6.97 10.43
CA ARG A 164 14.15 6.11 11.60
C ARG A 164 13.38 6.55 12.85
N ASP A 165 13.23 7.85 13.06
CA ASP A 165 12.50 8.44 14.18
C ASP A 165 10.97 8.21 14.12
N ALA A 166 10.42 7.97 12.92
CA ALA A 166 9.00 7.73 12.70
C ALA A 166 8.63 6.25 12.75
N VAL A 167 9.52 5.36 12.27
CA VAL A 167 9.27 3.89 12.25
C VAL A 167 9.57 3.20 13.59
N GLY A 168 10.35 3.85 14.46
CA GLY A 168 10.76 3.27 15.73
C GLY A 168 11.57 1.98 15.55
N THR A 169 11.09 0.89 16.14
CA THR A 169 11.77 -0.43 16.16
C THR A 169 11.34 -1.36 15.03
N LEU A 170 10.51 -0.89 14.09
CA LEU A 170 10.10 -1.71 12.96
C LEU A 170 11.31 -2.07 12.09
N PRO A 171 11.46 -3.34 11.67
CA PRO A 171 12.60 -3.82 10.90
C PRO A 171 12.48 -3.46 9.42
N ILE A 172 12.28 -2.17 9.14
CA ILE A 172 12.20 -1.62 7.79
C ILE A 172 13.40 -0.70 7.51
N SER A 173 13.79 -0.65 6.24
CA SER A 173 14.81 0.30 5.77
C SER A 173 14.27 1.72 5.98
N ALA A 174 15.07 2.57 6.62
CA ALA A 174 14.67 3.93 6.95
C ALA A 174 15.88 4.84 7.06
N VAL A 175 15.73 6.09 6.62
CA VAL A 175 16.80 7.08 6.67
C VAL A 175 17.00 7.55 8.12
N ASP A 176 18.24 7.51 8.59
CA ASP A 176 18.59 8.09 9.88
C ASP A 176 18.44 9.61 9.86
N GLN A 177 17.86 10.16 10.92
CA GLN A 177 17.56 11.58 11.03
C GLN A 177 18.79 12.49 10.87
N ASP A 178 19.97 12.00 11.22
CA ASP A 178 21.23 12.75 11.13
C ASP A 178 21.75 12.84 9.70
N ASN A 179 21.29 11.95 8.82
CA ASN A 179 21.62 11.92 7.39
C ASN A 179 20.62 12.71 6.53
N LEU A 180 19.55 13.25 7.12
CA LEU A 180 18.58 14.06 6.40
C LEU A 180 19.13 15.48 6.14
N PRO A 181 18.97 16.02 4.91
CA PRO A 181 19.31 17.40 4.64
C PRO A 181 18.54 18.38 5.53
N LYS A 182 19.21 19.44 5.99
CA LYS A 182 18.60 20.48 6.83
C LYS A 182 17.70 21.40 6.00
N VAL A 183 16.43 21.45 6.35
CA VAL A 183 15.39 22.26 5.71
C VAL A 183 14.42 22.85 6.73
N ASP A 184 13.63 23.85 6.33
CA ASP A 184 12.62 24.47 7.18
C ASP A 184 11.35 23.60 7.30
N TYR A 185 11.05 22.82 6.25
CA TYR A 185 9.94 21.87 6.22
C TYR A 185 10.30 20.62 5.42
N LEU A 186 10.09 19.44 6.01
CA LEU A 186 10.27 18.15 5.36
C LEU A 186 8.90 17.52 5.11
N ALA A 187 8.49 17.54 3.84
CA ALA A 187 7.25 16.95 3.34
C ALA A 187 7.46 15.46 3.08
N LEU A 188 6.95 14.61 3.98
CA LEU A 188 7.07 13.16 3.92
C LEU A 188 5.75 12.51 3.53
N ALA A 189 5.86 11.40 2.81
CA ALA A 189 4.83 10.42 2.53
C ALA A 189 5.47 9.02 2.65
N HIS A 190 4.77 7.94 2.32
CA HIS A 190 5.16 6.52 2.41
C HIS A 190 4.69 5.82 3.70
N LEU A 191 4.90 6.43 4.87
CA LEU A 191 4.36 5.89 6.12
C LEU A 191 2.94 6.41 6.33
N HIS A 192 1.96 5.51 6.31
CA HIS A 192 0.55 5.82 6.51
C HIS A 192 0.23 5.98 8.01
N ILE A 193 0.94 6.91 8.66
CA ILE A 193 0.89 7.16 10.11
C ILE A 193 0.64 8.63 10.40
N ASP A 194 0.22 8.94 11.63
CA ASP A 194 0.19 10.32 12.11
C ASP A 194 1.54 10.72 12.70
N TYR A 195 2.33 11.48 11.94
CA TYR A 195 3.64 11.94 12.40
C TYR A 195 3.89 13.40 12.01
N ASN A 196 4.09 14.24 13.02
CA ASN A 196 4.46 15.65 12.86
C ASN A 196 5.41 16.06 13.99
N LYS A 197 6.71 16.11 13.69
CA LYS A 197 7.74 16.45 14.67
C LYS A 197 8.85 17.26 14.02
N ASN A 198 9.24 18.37 14.64
CA ASN A 198 10.36 19.21 14.19
C ASN A 198 10.24 19.60 12.70
N SER A 199 9.05 19.97 12.25
CA SER A 199 8.74 20.29 10.84
C SER A 199 8.92 19.14 9.84
N ARG A 200 9.03 17.90 10.33
CA ARG A 200 8.95 16.67 9.53
C ARG A 200 7.55 16.12 9.66
N VAL A 201 6.84 16.05 8.55
CA VAL A 201 5.41 15.74 8.55
C VAL A 201 5.15 14.62 7.56
N TYR A 202 4.60 13.50 8.02
CA TYR A 202 3.94 12.54 7.14
C TYR A 202 2.51 13.01 6.89
N CYS A 203 2.14 13.18 5.62
CA CYS A 203 0.79 13.65 5.28
C CYS A 203 -0.29 12.60 5.58
N GLY A 204 0.10 11.32 5.56
CA GLY A 204 -0.82 10.19 5.50
C GLY A 204 -1.55 10.11 4.15
N PRO A 205 -2.28 9.02 3.92
CA PRO A 205 -3.01 8.84 2.67
C PRO A 205 -4.23 9.74 2.60
N THR A 206 -4.56 10.24 1.40
CA THR A 206 -5.82 10.96 1.20
C THR A 206 -7.02 10.03 1.32
N PHE A 207 -6.86 8.72 1.15
CA PHE A 207 -7.80 7.69 1.57
C PHE A 207 -7.04 6.38 1.81
N PRO A 208 -7.38 5.57 2.84
CA PRO A 208 -6.70 4.30 3.11
C PRO A 208 -6.68 3.38 1.89
N ASN A 209 -5.54 2.76 1.56
CA ASN A 209 -5.38 2.01 0.31
C ASN A 209 -5.66 0.49 0.45
N ASN A 210 -5.86 0.00 1.68
CA ASN A 210 -6.25 -1.39 1.93
C ASN A 210 -7.14 -1.51 3.17
N SER A 211 -7.67 -2.71 3.42
CA SER A 211 -8.63 -2.95 4.50
C SER A 211 -8.04 -2.75 5.90
N ASN A 212 -6.75 -3.02 6.08
CA ASN A 212 -6.09 -2.88 7.38
C ASN A 212 -5.91 -1.40 7.73
N GLU A 213 -5.41 -0.61 6.77
CA GLU A 213 -5.32 0.84 6.93
C GLU A 213 -6.69 1.48 7.13
N LEU A 214 -7.72 0.99 6.43
CA LEU A 214 -9.07 1.52 6.57
C LEU A 214 -9.66 1.26 7.95
N GLU A 215 -9.29 0.13 8.57
CA GLU A 215 -9.62 -0.17 9.95
C GLU A 215 -8.91 0.79 10.94
N GLU A 216 -7.62 1.04 10.74
CA GLU A 216 -6.80 1.86 11.64
C GLU A 216 -7.08 3.36 11.50
N LEU A 217 -7.13 3.86 10.26
CA LEU A 217 -7.22 5.28 9.96
C LEU A 217 -8.67 5.78 9.82
N GLN A 218 -9.59 4.90 9.40
CA GLN A 218 -11.04 5.17 9.22
C GLN A 218 -11.40 6.36 8.31
N GLY A 219 -10.43 6.89 7.58
CA GLY A 219 -10.53 8.08 6.75
C GLY A 219 -9.14 8.49 6.27
N GLY A 220 -9.09 9.52 5.44
CA GLY A 220 -7.83 10.06 4.95
C GLY A 220 -7.44 11.36 5.63
N SER A 221 -6.29 11.89 5.24
CA SER A 221 -5.85 13.22 5.66
C SER A 221 -4.90 13.85 4.67
N PHE A 222 -4.67 15.14 4.88
CA PHE A 222 -3.55 15.89 4.30
C PHE A 222 -3.25 17.08 5.22
N TYR A 223 -2.27 17.91 4.87
CA TYR A 223 -1.91 19.09 5.67
C TYR A 223 -2.09 20.38 4.89
N ILE A 224 -2.51 21.42 5.61
CA ILE A 224 -2.34 22.81 5.21
C ILE A 224 -1.24 23.40 6.08
N VAL A 225 -0.22 23.97 5.44
CA VAL A 225 0.93 24.56 6.10
C VAL A 225 0.96 26.04 5.79
N ASP A 226 1.02 26.87 6.83
CA ASP A 226 1.30 28.29 6.70
C ASP A 226 2.64 28.53 7.37
N THR A 227 3.61 29.12 6.66
CA THR A 227 4.99 29.25 7.14
C THR A 227 5.13 30.07 8.42
N LYS A 228 4.08 30.81 8.81
CA LYS A 228 4.03 31.58 10.06
C LYS A 228 3.41 30.80 11.23
N SER A 229 2.89 29.61 11.00
CA SER A 229 2.22 28.80 12.03
C SER A 229 2.56 27.31 11.91
N LYS A 230 2.10 26.51 12.87
CA LYS A 230 2.31 25.06 12.83
C LYS A 230 1.48 24.42 11.69
N PRO A 231 1.97 23.32 11.08
CA PRO A 231 1.20 22.53 10.13
C PRO A 231 -0.14 22.08 10.73
N LYS A 232 -1.24 22.26 9.98
CA LYS A 232 -2.58 21.85 10.38
C LYS A 232 -3.00 20.63 9.57
N LYS A 233 -3.24 19.51 10.26
CA LYS A 233 -3.83 18.31 9.65
C LYS A 233 -5.30 18.56 9.34
N ILE A 234 -5.72 18.18 8.14
CA ILE A 234 -7.10 18.20 7.68
C ILE A 234 -7.54 16.76 7.48
N SER A 235 -8.46 16.29 8.30
CA SER A 235 -9.06 14.96 8.17
C SER A 235 -10.12 14.96 7.07
N ILE A 236 -10.13 13.91 6.25
CA ILE A 236 -11.12 13.68 5.20
C ILE A 236 -11.89 12.41 5.56
N LYS A 237 -13.13 12.58 6.02
CA LYS A 237 -14.02 11.47 6.37
C LYS A 237 -15.28 11.54 5.52
N LEU A 238 -15.32 10.76 4.45
CA LEU A 238 -16.45 10.72 3.52
C LEU A 238 -17.57 9.76 3.95
N LYS A 239 -17.20 8.69 4.66
CA LYS A 239 -18.10 7.67 5.18
C LYS A 239 -17.62 7.24 6.57
N ASP A 240 -18.56 6.83 7.41
CA ASP A 240 -18.20 6.18 8.68
C ASP A 240 -17.80 4.72 8.44
N VAL A 241 -16.82 4.25 9.21
CA VAL A 241 -16.37 2.86 9.22
C VAL A 241 -16.94 2.17 10.46
N LEU A 242 -17.64 1.06 10.27
CA LEU A 242 -18.13 0.21 11.35
C LEU A 242 -17.41 -1.13 11.32
N ILE A 243 -16.61 -1.37 12.36
CA ILE A 243 -15.89 -2.63 12.54
C ILE A 243 -16.72 -3.54 13.43
N VAL A 244 -16.97 -4.77 12.96
CA VAL A 244 -17.68 -5.81 13.69
C VAL A 244 -16.75 -7.00 13.83
N GLU A 245 -16.35 -7.28 15.05
CA GLU A 245 -15.47 -8.43 15.35
C GLU A 245 -16.29 -9.60 15.90
N LYS A 246 -16.01 -10.80 15.39
CA LYS A 246 -16.63 -12.03 15.85
C LYS A 246 -15.63 -13.16 16.01
N LYS A 247 -15.56 -13.71 17.22
CA LYS A 247 -14.89 -14.98 17.48
C LYS A 247 -15.86 -16.12 17.21
N ILE A 248 -15.50 -17.05 16.35
CA ILE A 248 -16.32 -18.18 15.90
C ILE A 248 -15.57 -19.48 16.17
N THR A 249 -16.25 -20.44 16.80
CA THR A 249 -15.74 -21.81 17.02
C THR A 249 -16.60 -22.88 16.36
N ASN A 250 -17.87 -22.58 16.08
CA ASN A 250 -18.79 -23.46 15.37
C ASN A 250 -19.27 -22.81 14.06
N ALA A 251 -18.89 -23.39 12.92
CA ALA A 251 -19.25 -22.84 11.62
C ALA A 251 -20.75 -22.91 11.31
N PHE A 252 -21.48 -23.87 11.88
CA PHE A 252 -22.90 -24.08 11.61
C PHE A 252 -23.79 -22.99 12.21
N THR A 253 -23.40 -22.41 13.36
CA THR A 253 -24.15 -21.31 14.01
C THR A 253 -23.65 -19.92 13.59
N ALA A 254 -22.42 -19.85 13.08
CA ALA A 254 -21.72 -18.60 12.78
C ALA A 254 -22.55 -17.60 11.95
N THR A 255 -23.26 -18.08 10.92
CA THR A 255 -24.08 -17.22 10.06
C THR A 255 -25.16 -16.49 10.86
N ALA A 256 -25.93 -17.23 11.67
CA ALA A 256 -27.00 -16.65 12.48
C ALA A 256 -26.44 -15.69 13.53
N ASP A 257 -25.35 -16.07 14.18
CA ASP A 257 -24.69 -15.27 15.22
C ASP A 257 -24.17 -13.92 14.68
N ILE A 258 -23.58 -13.95 13.48
CA ILE A 258 -23.12 -12.76 12.77
C ILE A 258 -24.32 -11.86 12.39
N LEU A 259 -25.37 -12.44 11.81
CA LEU A 259 -26.56 -11.69 11.40
C LEU A 259 -27.25 -11.00 12.58
N VAL A 260 -27.43 -11.69 13.71
CA VAL A 260 -27.98 -11.10 14.94
C VAL A 260 -27.16 -9.89 15.37
N SER A 261 -25.84 -10.01 15.32
CA SER A 261 -24.93 -8.94 15.77
C SER A 261 -24.91 -7.74 14.83
N LEU A 262 -25.27 -7.93 13.56
CA LEU A 262 -25.40 -6.86 12.58
C LEU A 262 -26.78 -6.20 12.63
N LYS A 263 -27.85 -6.92 13.00
CA LYS A 263 -29.22 -6.38 13.11
C LYS A 263 -29.34 -5.24 14.11
N ASP A 264 -28.61 -5.30 15.22
CA ASP A 264 -28.68 -4.28 16.27
C ASP A 264 -27.84 -3.02 15.96
N LYS A 265 -27.24 -2.95 14.77
CA LYS A 265 -26.33 -1.86 14.37
C LYS A 265 -26.91 -1.04 13.23
N ASP A 266 -26.63 0.26 13.25
CA ASP A 266 -26.92 1.14 12.12
C ASP A 266 -25.85 0.98 11.02
N LEU A 267 -26.22 0.27 9.94
CA LEU A 267 -25.34 -0.05 8.82
C LEU A 267 -25.44 0.97 7.67
N LYS A 268 -26.45 1.85 7.70
CA LYS A 268 -26.83 2.65 6.54
C LYS A 268 -25.74 3.65 6.15
N ASP A 269 -25.36 3.64 4.88
CA ASP A 269 -24.38 4.54 4.27
C ASP A 269 -22.98 4.47 4.92
N LYS A 270 -22.61 3.31 5.49
CA LYS A 270 -21.31 3.07 6.14
C LYS A 270 -20.48 2.02 5.41
N ILE A 271 -19.18 2.09 5.64
CA ILE A 271 -18.22 1.03 5.30
C ILE A 271 -18.26 0.01 6.43
N ILE A 272 -18.70 -1.21 6.15
CA ILE A 272 -18.82 -2.27 7.16
C ILE A 272 -17.63 -3.22 7.00
N ILE A 273 -16.86 -3.42 8.07
CA ILE A 273 -15.74 -4.36 8.10
C ILE A 273 -16.07 -5.48 9.10
N LEU A 274 -16.33 -6.69 8.61
CA LEU A 274 -16.54 -7.87 9.43
C LEU A 274 -15.23 -8.65 9.60
N LYS A 275 -14.73 -8.72 10.84
CA LYS A 275 -13.53 -9.48 11.18
C LYS A 275 -13.92 -10.74 11.91
N ILE A 276 -13.54 -11.89 11.35
CA ILE A 276 -13.81 -13.19 11.94
C ILE A 276 -12.50 -13.83 12.37
N SER A 277 -12.47 -14.27 13.62
CA SER A 277 -11.35 -14.96 14.23
C SER A 277 -11.81 -16.21 14.98
N GLY A 278 -10.88 -17.11 15.30
CA GLY A 278 -11.14 -18.31 16.10
C GLY A 278 -10.63 -19.58 15.45
N VAL A 279 -10.85 -20.70 16.13
CA VAL A 279 -10.53 -22.05 15.65
C VAL A 279 -11.85 -22.79 15.52
N LEU A 280 -12.15 -23.31 14.34
CA LEU A 280 -13.38 -24.04 14.07
C LEU A 280 -13.27 -25.47 14.60
N GLU A 281 -13.80 -25.70 15.80
CA GLU A 281 -13.96 -27.00 16.43
C GLU A 281 -15.03 -27.86 15.73
N SER A 282 -15.93 -27.22 14.98
CA SER A 282 -17.00 -27.90 14.26
C SER A 282 -17.36 -27.19 12.95
N GLY A 283 -17.47 -27.98 11.89
CA GLY A 283 -17.77 -27.52 10.53
C GLY A 283 -16.59 -26.85 9.84
N LYS A 284 -16.79 -26.45 8.58
CA LYS A 284 -15.78 -25.85 7.72
C LYS A 284 -16.15 -24.39 7.40
N LYS A 285 -15.16 -23.61 6.96
CA LYS A 285 -15.39 -22.20 6.53
C LYS A 285 -16.49 -22.07 5.47
N THR A 286 -16.68 -23.08 4.61
CA THR A 286 -17.72 -23.13 3.58
C THR A 286 -19.15 -23.25 4.13
N ASP A 287 -19.29 -23.67 5.38
CA ASP A 287 -20.60 -23.77 6.04
C ASP A 287 -21.12 -22.40 6.49
N ILE A 288 -20.22 -21.43 6.66
CA ILE A 288 -20.58 -20.03 6.94
C ILE A 288 -21.09 -19.37 5.66
N LYS A 289 -22.37 -18.97 5.65
CA LYS A 289 -23.05 -18.44 4.46
C LYS A 289 -22.75 -16.95 4.29
N PHE A 290 -21.53 -16.64 3.86
CA PHE A 290 -21.08 -15.27 3.64
C PHE A 290 -21.95 -14.48 2.65
N ASN A 291 -22.50 -15.14 1.63
CA ASN A 291 -23.39 -14.50 0.66
C ASN A 291 -24.69 -14.00 1.33
N GLU A 292 -25.21 -14.71 2.33
CA GLU A 292 -26.39 -14.28 3.09
C GLU A 292 -26.06 -13.08 3.97
N ILE A 293 -24.89 -13.09 4.62
CA ILE A 293 -24.40 -11.98 5.43
C ILE A 293 -24.20 -10.73 4.56
N GLU A 294 -23.54 -10.88 3.42
CA GLU A 294 -23.30 -9.77 2.48
C GLU A 294 -24.61 -9.21 1.93
N LYS A 295 -25.56 -10.08 1.57
CA LYS A 295 -26.90 -9.66 1.14
C LYS A 295 -27.61 -8.88 2.24
N PHE A 296 -27.62 -9.37 3.48
CA PHE A 296 -28.24 -8.67 4.60
C PHE A 296 -27.64 -7.27 4.82
N VAL A 297 -26.30 -7.17 4.80
CA VAL A 297 -25.60 -5.88 4.97
C VAL A 297 -25.95 -4.91 3.85
N ARG A 298 -26.00 -5.40 2.61
CA ARG A 298 -26.39 -4.61 1.44
C ARG A 298 -27.85 -4.16 1.48
N ASP A 299 -28.77 -5.07 1.82
CA ASP A 299 -30.20 -4.77 1.95
C ASP A 299 -30.48 -3.79 3.10
N SER A 300 -29.61 -3.77 4.11
CA SER A 300 -29.64 -2.79 5.21
C SER A 300 -29.07 -1.41 4.83
N GLY A 301 -28.65 -1.23 3.57
CA GLY A 301 -28.20 0.05 3.03
C GLY A 301 -26.75 0.40 3.31
N ALA A 302 -25.89 -0.57 3.64
CA ALA A 302 -24.46 -0.33 3.74
C ALA A 302 -23.87 0.17 2.42
N TYR A 303 -22.88 1.06 2.51
CA TYR A 303 -22.19 1.59 1.34
C TYR A 303 -21.26 0.54 0.73
N VAL A 304 -20.51 -0.16 1.59
CA VAL A 304 -19.64 -1.27 1.18
C VAL A 304 -19.50 -2.27 2.32
N PHE A 305 -19.32 -3.54 1.98
CA PHE A 305 -19.06 -4.60 2.93
C PHE A 305 -17.70 -5.26 2.64
N LEU A 306 -16.83 -5.25 3.63
CA LEU A 306 -15.55 -5.94 3.62
C LEU A 306 -15.58 -7.04 4.69
N LYS A 307 -14.90 -8.16 4.40
CA LYS A 307 -14.74 -9.25 5.35
C LYS A 307 -13.30 -9.72 5.42
N SER A 308 -12.85 -10.04 6.63
CA SER A 308 -11.56 -10.68 6.88
C SER A 308 -11.75 -11.96 7.68
N THR A 309 -11.20 -13.05 7.15
CA THR A 309 -11.21 -14.39 7.77
C THR A 309 -9.80 -14.93 7.98
N THR A 310 -8.78 -14.06 7.93
CA THR A 310 -7.36 -14.45 8.00
C THR A 310 -6.99 -15.07 9.35
N LYS A 311 -7.69 -14.69 10.43
CA LYS A 311 -7.51 -15.21 11.79
C LYS A 311 -8.51 -16.31 12.17
N LEU A 312 -9.21 -16.87 11.18
CA LEU A 312 -10.10 -18.02 11.38
C LEU A 312 -9.39 -19.28 10.87
N TYR A 313 -9.21 -20.25 11.74
CA TYR A 313 -8.49 -21.50 11.46
C TYR A 313 -9.46 -22.68 11.50
N ALA A 314 -9.15 -23.73 10.74
CA ALA A 314 -9.77 -25.03 10.98
C ALA A 314 -9.02 -25.69 12.15
N ASP A 315 -9.73 -26.45 12.98
CA ASP A 315 -9.08 -27.37 13.90
C ASP A 315 -8.42 -28.47 13.07
N GLU A 316 -7.12 -28.34 12.81
CA GLU A 316 -6.31 -29.36 12.15
C GLU A 316 -5.63 -30.19 13.25
N PRO A 317 -5.63 -31.53 13.17
CA PRO A 317 -5.02 -32.37 14.19
C PRO A 317 -3.51 -32.05 14.30
N GLU A 318 -3.03 -31.88 15.54
CA GLU A 318 -1.60 -31.74 15.82
C GLU A 318 -0.88 -33.03 15.42
N PHE A 319 -0.10 -32.97 14.34
CA PHE A 319 0.86 -34.02 14.04
C PHE A 319 2.04 -33.91 15.00
N ASN A 320 2.06 -34.76 16.04
CA ASN A 320 3.25 -34.93 16.86
C ASN A 320 4.35 -35.61 16.04
N PHE A 321 5.32 -34.82 15.59
CA PHE A 321 6.52 -35.32 14.92
C PHE A 321 7.59 -35.67 15.96
N THR A 322 7.95 -36.94 16.05
CA THR A 322 9.25 -37.34 16.60
C THR A 322 10.25 -37.20 15.46
N VAL A 323 10.91 -36.05 15.38
CA VAL A 323 11.71 -35.66 14.20
C VAL A 323 13.11 -36.26 14.24
N ASN A 324 13.48 -36.99 13.19
CA ASN A 324 14.87 -37.14 12.76
C ASN A 324 15.14 -36.09 11.66
N PRO A 325 16.09 -35.14 11.83
CA PRO A 325 16.30 -34.02 10.89
C PRO A 325 16.50 -34.43 9.43
N ASP A 326 17.04 -35.62 9.19
CA ASP A 326 17.40 -36.10 7.86
C ASP A 326 16.23 -36.80 7.13
N SER A 327 15.08 -37.05 7.78
CA SER A 327 13.95 -37.78 7.18
C SER A 327 12.58 -37.09 7.33
N ILE A 328 12.55 -35.84 7.80
CA ILE A 328 11.31 -35.09 8.09
C ILE A 328 10.34 -35.13 6.92
N GLU A 329 10.83 -34.85 5.72
CA GLU A 329 10.01 -34.71 4.53
C GLU A 329 9.39 -36.06 4.11
N GLU A 330 10.18 -37.13 4.18
CA GLU A 330 9.72 -38.50 3.87
C GLU A 330 8.70 -39.01 4.91
N ASP A 331 8.94 -38.72 6.20
CA ASP A 331 8.06 -39.14 7.29
C ASP A 331 6.70 -38.41 7.26
N ILE A 332 6.69 -37.12 6.90
CA ILE A 332 5.46 -36.35 6.68
C ILE A 332 4.67 -36.91 5.50
N ILE A 333 5.33 -37.14 4.36
CA ILE A 333 4.69 -37.66 3.15
C ILE A 333 4.07 -39.03 3.41
N LYS A 334 4.81 -39.93 4.07
CA LYS A 334 4.36 -41.29 4.36
C LYS A 334 3.11 -41.30 5.25
N LYS A 335 3.09 -40.51 6.33
CA LYS A 335 1.92 -40.40 7.20
C LYS A 335 0.71 -39.80 6.48
N PHE A 336 0.92 -38.76 5.68
CA PHE A 336 -0.16 -38.18 4.87
C PHE A 336 -0.78 -39.21 3.93
N GLN A 337 0.05 -40.05 3.29
CA GLN A 337 -0.40 -41.13 2.42
C GLN A 337 -1.15 -42.24 3.18
N GLU A 338 -0.75 -42.56 4.41
CA GLU A 338 -1.39 -43.55 5.28
C GLU A 338 -2.78 -43.10 5.75
N GLU A 339 -2.98 -41.79 5.99
CA GLU A 339 -4.25 -41.26 6.49
C GLU A 339 -5.26 -40.87 5.39
N HIS A 340 -4.78 -40.69 4.14
CA HIS A 340 -5.60 -40.20 3.04
C HIS A 340 -5.48 -41.14 1.83
N GLU A 341 -6.37 -42.11 1.68
CA GLU A 341 -6.36 -43.00 0.51
C GLU A 341 -6.62 -42.23 -0.79
N SER A 342 -5.56 -42.07 -1.60
CA SER A 342 -5.64 -41.46 -2.93
C SER A 342 -4.83 -42.28 -3.92
N SER A 343 -5.38 -42.44 -5.13
CA SER A 343 -4.64 -43.01 -6.27
C SER A 343 -3.37 -42.21 -6.61
N PHE A 344 -3.29 -40.96 -6.16
CA PHE A 344 -2.11 -40.11 -6.34
C PHE A 344 -0.95 -40.51 -5.42
N ASN A 345 -1.22 -41.16 -4.28
CA ASN A 345 -0.21 -41.46 -3.27
C ASN A 345 0.94 -42.30 -3.84
N THR A 346 0.66 -43.22 -4.76
CA THR A 346 1.69 -44.06 -5.39
C THR A 346 2.74 -43.26 -6.17
N HIS A 347 2.45 -42.02 -6.54
CA HIS A 347 3.31 -41.17 -7.36
C HIS A 347 4.05 -40.10 -6.54
N VAL A 348 3.57 -39.74 -5.34
CA VAL A 348 4.09 -38.62 -4.55
C VAL A 348 5.59 -38.76 -4.26
N GLY A 349 6.07 -39.95 -3.87
CA GLY A 349 7.50 -40.18 -3.61
C GLY A 349 8.36 -40.02 -4.86
N GLN A 350 7.86 -40.44 -6.03
CA GLN A 350 8.56 -40.30 -7.31
C GLN A 350 8.60 -38.83 -7.77
N LEU A 351 7.52 -38.07 -7.56
CA LEU A 351 7.47 -36.63 -7.85
C LEU A 351 8.41 -35.85 -6.95
N PHE A 352 8.47 -36.20 -5.67
CA PHE A 352 9.36 -35.57 -4.72
C PHE A 352 10.82 -35.74 -5.14
N HIS A 353 11.21 -36.95 -5.51
CA HIS A 353 12.55 -37.21 -6.04
C HIS A 353 12.83 -36.47 -7.37
N ALA A 354 11.84 -36.34 -8.25
CA ALA A 354 12.00 -35.60 -9.51
C ALA A 354 12.17 -34.09 -9.29
N LEU A 355 11.55 -33.53 -8.25
CA LEU A 355 11.63 -32.11 -7.90
C LEU A 355 12.87 -31.76 -7.07
N ASN A 356 13.44 -32.73 -6.36
CA ASN A 356 14.66 -32.55 -5.55
C ASN A 356 15.96 -32.72 -6.36
N VAL A 357 15.88 -32.50 -7.67
CA VAL A 357 17.02 -32.63 -8.58
C VAL A 357 17.76 -31.30 -8.65
N ASP A 358 19.01 -31.31 -8.22
CA ASP A 358 19.86 -30.12 -8.31
C ASP A 358 20.28 -29.80 -9.74
N LYS A 359 20.46 -28.50 -9.99
CA LYS A 359 21.03 -27.97 -11.23
C LYS A 359 22.52 -28.31 -11.26
N LYS A 360 22.98 -28.94 -12.34
CA LYS A 360 24.39 -29.34 -12.47
C LYS A 360 25.28 -28.14 -12.77
N GLU A 361 26.53 -28.21 -12.33
CA GLU A 361 27.52 -27.16 -12.60
C GLU A 361 27.74 -26.99 -14.12
N GLY A 362 27.55 -25.78 -14.63
CA GLY A 362 27.60 -25.46 -16.07
C GLY A 362 26.31 -25.72 -16.86
N GLU A 363 25.24 -26.21 -16.23
CA GLU A 363 23.94 -26.43 -16.88
C GLU A 363 23.21 -25.10 -17.14
N VAL A 364 22.71 -24.87 -18.35
CA VAL A 364 21.91 -23.68 -18.68
C VAL A 364 20.47 -23.90 -18.21
N SER A 365 19.80 -22.87 -17.67
CA SER A 365 18.49 -23.03 -17.01
C SER A 365 17.42 -23.72 -17.87
N ARG A 366 17.40 -23.45 -19.19
CA ARG A 366 16.47 -24.13 -20.12
C ARG A 366 16.68 -25.65 -20.18
N ILE A 367 17.93 -26.12 -20.07
CA ILE A 367 18.27 -27.54 -20.10
C ILE A 367 17.88 -28.20 -18.77
N PHE A 368 18.12 -27.50 -17.65
CA PHE A 368 17.70 -27.93 -16.33
C PHE A 368 16.17 -28.09 -16.26
N GLU A 369 15.42 -27.09 -16.71
CA GLU A 369 13.95 -27.11 -16.75
C GLU A 369 13.42 -28.26 -17.62
N SER A 370 13.99 -28.46 -18.82
CA SER A 370 13.65 -29.60 -19.68
C SER A 370 13.89 -30.95 -18.98
N ARG A 371 15.01 -31.09 -18.26
CA ARG A 371 15.37 -32.33 -17.55
C ARG A 371 14.43 -32.61 -16.38
N VAL A 372 14.12 -31.61 -15.56
CA VAL A 372 13.15 -31.74 -14.46
C VAL A 372 11.76 -32.09 -15.02
N PHE A 373 11.36 -31.47 -16.13
CA PHE A 373 10.09 -31.74 -16.78
C PHE A 373 10.01 -33.16 -17.40
N GLU A 374 11.09 -33.66 -17.99
CA GLU A 374 11.17 -35.04 -18.48
C GLU A 374 11.04 -36.06 -17.35
N GLU A 375 11.72 -35.84 -16.22
CA GLU A 375 11.60 -36.70 -15.04
C GLU A 375 10.16 -36.68 -14.49
N PHE A 376 9.53 -35.51 -14.41
CA PHE A 376 8.13 -35.38 -14.00
C PHE A 376 7.16 -36.11 -14.95
N SER A 377 7.40 -36.01 -16.26
CA SER A 377 6.54 -36.63 -17.29
C SER A 377 6.60 -38.17 -17.24
N LYS A 378 7.76 -38.74 -16.88
CA LYS A 378 7.91 -40.19 -16.66
C LYS A 378 7.04 -40.70 -15.52
N VAL A 379 6.88 -39.93 -14.45
CA VAL A 379 6.06 -40.33 -13.29
C VAL A 379 4.59 -40.53 -13.68
N PHE A 380 4.06 -39.71 -14.58
CA PHE A 380 2.67 -39.81 -15.03
C PHE A 380 2.47 -40.55 -16.36
N SER A 381 3.53 -41.09 -16.95
CA SER A 381 3.51 -41.69 -18.30
C SER A 381 2.89 -40.76 -19.37
N ILE A 382 3.06 -39.45 -19.21
CA ILE A 382 2.59 -38.44 -20.15
C ILE A 382 3.66 -38.33 -21.24
N LYS A 383 3.27 -38.57 -22.50
CA LYS A 383 4.16 -38.48 -23.67
C LYS A 383 4.44 -37.05 -24.09
#